data_AF-A0A423WUD5-F1
#
_entry.id   AF-A0A423WUD5-F1
#
_cell.length_a   1.000
_cell.length_b   1.000
_cell.length_c   1.000
_cell.angle_alpha   90.00
_cell.angle_beta   90.00
_cell.angle_gamma   90.00
#
_symmetry.space_group_name_H-M   'P 1'
#
loop_
_entity.id
_entity.type
_entity.pdbx_description
1 polymer ?
#
loop_
_entity_poly.entity_id
_entity_poly.type
_entity_poly.pdbx_seq_one_letter_code
_entity_poly.pdbx_strand_id
1 'polypeptide(L)'
;MTSPFILTPETSPEPEEPAQYKSLYQATTQKRKRSWPVVGVEGSVKPGALRAVWENDWKPACKKGSHPFQDGRLEDFEPIFDDLIEAHVDDPTSPEYTLAFLSRAQELSLEAEDALARGDRGLASELYLRACAVLRIARLPRSQEKECSVKQRAWQFQKSLYLKAGKLWHSPLEEVIIPHIHDIKTQDCDVYNSRTRIVRPRIPLYVRLPAETLDFGRTCPAVLIVSGDDRTAHTRQCGEALRRGWGCVVAEVPGAGDCPVSAEEGGDAADGLWSSVLDWMKAMRVFDMDRVVVWGSGESVVRMAGTHGDRLGCCVAVFGDGGEGDLPMLDEVVSCSVLVVTGGGESFESDGLGMPVDDDDGLDDGDNNLSLFEYGAPDTSVVQYPRADSRAVYDWVGKAFDSK
;
A
#
# COMPACT_ATOMS: atom_id res chain seq x y z
N MET A 1 -20.14 -26.10 -12.12
CA MET A 1 -18.67 -26.02 -12.26
C MET A 1 -18.39 -24.84 -13.17
N THR A 2 -18.34 -23.65 -12.58
CA THR A 2 -18.05 -22.37 -13.26
C THR A 2 -16.55 -22.30 -13.53
N SER A 3 -16.18 -21.90 -14.75
CA SER A 3 -14.79 -21.66 -15.15
C SER A 3 -14.18 -20.57 -14.26
N PRO A 4 -12.92 -20.67 -13.79
CA PRO A 4 -12.29 -19.60 -13.05
C PRO A 4 -12.25 -18.32 -13.91
N PHE A 5 -12.66 -17.21 -13.31
CA PHE A 5 -12.59 -15.87 -13.91
C PHE A 5 -11.11 -15.48 -14.00
N ILE A 6 -10.50 -15.65 -15.17
CA ILE A 6 -9.08 -15.31 -15.38
C ILE A 6 -9.01 -13.81 -15.69
N LEU A 7 -8.42 -13.02 -14.79
CA LEU A 7 -8.24 -11.57 -14.93
C LEU A 7 -7.04 -11.17 -15.80
N THR A 8 -6.47 -12.11 -16.58
CA THR A 8 -5.34 -11.87 -17.47
C THR A 8 -5.69 -12.20 -18.93
N PRO A 9 -5.44 -11.30 -19.89
CA PRO A 9 -5.33 -11.70 -21.30
C PRO A 9 -4.06 -12.53 -21.49
N GLU A 10 -4.14 -13.63 -22.24
CA GLU A 10 -3.06 -14.63 -22.45
C GLU A 10 -1.69 -14.00 -22.78
N THR A 11 -0.63 -14.42 -22.07
CA THR A 11 0.75 -13.95 -22.29
C THR A 11 1.67 -15.02 -22.87
N SER A 12 2.47 -14.59 -23.86
CA SER A 12 3.59 -15.30 -24.51
C SER A 12 4.91 -15.18 -23.69
N PRO A 13 5.98 -15.97 -23.96
CA PRO A 13 7.01 -16.31 -22.98
C PRO A 13 8.09 -15.24 -22.76
N GLU A 14 8.71 -15.33 -21.57
CA GLU A 14 9.80 -14.51 -21.02
C GLU A 14 11.08 -14.52 -21.87
N PRO A 15 11.88 -13.43 -21.78
CA PRO A 15 13.33 -13.60 -21.88
C PRO A 15 14.17 -12.80 -20.85
N GLU A 16 15.41 -13.29 -20.77
CA GLU A 16 16.52 -13.06 -19.84
C GLU A 16 17.07 -11.62 -19.75
N GLU A 17 17.70 -11.32 -18.60
CA GLU A 17 18.37 -10.06 -18.23
C GLU A 17 19.62 -9.74 -19.06
N PRO A 18 19.98 -8.44 -19.15
CA PRO A 18 21.41 -8.13 -19.07
C PRO A 18 21.79 -6.94 -18.18
N ALA A 19 23.07 -7.05 -17.79
CA ALA A 19 23.90 -6.30 -16.87
C ALA A 19 24.14 -4.80 -17.13
N GLN A 20 24.33 -4.09 -16.00
CA GLN A 20 25.26 -2.97 -15.69
C GLN A 20 25.13 -1.63 -16.43
N TYR A 21 24.95 -0.53 -15.67
CA TYR A 21 25.71 0.72 -15.86
C TYR A 21 25.88 1.52 -14.55
N LYS A 22 27.06 2.13 -14.39
CA LYS A 22 27.54 2.91 -13.23
C LYS A 22 27.30 4.43 -13.38
N SER A 23 26.94 5.06 -12.25
CA SER A 23 27.41 6.34 -11.70
C SER A 23 27.35 7.64 -12.54
N LEU A 24 26.63 8.65 -12.01
CA LEU A 24 27.22 9.97 -11.64
C LEU A 24 26.21 10.85 -10.85
N TYR A 25 26.67 11.38 -9.71
CA TYR A 25 26.02 12.33 -8.80
C TYR A 25 26.08 13.79 -9.31
N GLN A 26 25.08 14.63 -9.01
CA GLN A 26 25.10 15.67 -7.93
C GLN A 26 23.90 16.68 -8.01
N ALA A 27 23.22 16.83 -6.85
CA ALA A 27 22.67 18.03 -6.17
C ALA A 27 21.72 18.99 -6.94
N THR A 28 20.49 19.29 -6.50
CA THR A 28 20.04 20.06 -5.31
C THR A 28 18.49 20.15 -5.41
N THR A 29 17.66 20.15 -4.35
CA THR A 29 17.48 21.17 -3.32
C THR A 29 16.64 20.61 -2.16
N GLN A 30 16.93 21.13 -0.96
CA GLN A 30 16.47 20.67 0.34
C GLN A 30 15.29 21.56 0.81
N LYS A 31 14.13 20.98 1.12
CA LYS A 31 13.13 21.62 2.01
C LYS A 31 12.54 20.57 2.96
N ARG A 32 12.59 20.93 4.23
CA ARG A 32 12.26 20.13 5.42
C ARG A 32 10.80 19.63 5.39
N LYS A 33 10.63 18.31 5.31
CA LYS A 33 9.53 17.59 5.97
C LYS A 33 10.09 16.98 7.25
N ARG A 34 9.31 16.91 8.33
CA ARG A 34 9.70 16.17 9.53
C ARG A 34 9.87 14.70 9.14
N SER A 35 11.11 14.35 8.86
CA SER A 35 11.55 12.99 8.65
C SER A 35 11.46 12.24 9.98
N TRP A 36 11.45 10.92 9.90
CA TRP A 36 12.16 10.05 10.84
C TRP A 36 13.42 10.74 11.40
N PRO A 37 13.94 10.38 12.58
CA PRO A 37 15.30 10.75 12.94
C PRO A 37 16.25 10.11 11.92
N VAL A 38 16.44 10.78 10.77
CA VAL A 38 17.53 10.57 9.85
C VAL A 38 18.73 11.08 10.62
N VAL A 39 19.33 10.13 11.34
CA VAL A 39 20.76 9.81 11.25
C VAL A 39 21.42 10.79 10.28
N GLY A 40 22.07 11.80 10.85
CA GLY A 40 22.76 12.81 10.08
C GLY A 40 23.67 12.15 9.05
N VAL A 41 23.67 12.73 7.85
CA VAL A 41 24.80 12.64 6.94
C VAL A 41 26.05 12.96 7.79
N GLU A 42 26.94 11.98 7.90
CA GLU A 42 28.11 11.88 8.78
C GLU A 42 27.87 11.34 10.22
N GLY A 43 28.21 10.06 10.42
CA GLY A 43 28.79 9.57 11.68
C GLY A 43 27.87 8.81 12.64
N SER A 44 28.01 7.48 12.64
CA SER A 44 27.63 6.51 13.71
C SER A 44 26.17 6.52 14.21
N VAL A 45 25.45 5.43 13.94
CA VAL A 45 24.26 5.06 14.73
C VAL A 45 24.68 4.99 16.21
N LYS A 46 23.94 5.67 17.09
CA LYS A 46 24.24 5.61 18.52
C LYS A 46 23.98 4.19 19.04
N PRO A 47 24.92 3.57 19.76
CA PRO A 47 24.67 2.29 20.42
C PRO A 47 23.40 2.35 21.28
N GLY A 48 22.53 1.35 21.16
CA GLY A 48 21.25 1.27 21.87
C GLY A 48 20.09 2.05 21.24
N ALA A 49 20.25 2.55 20.01
CA ALA A 49 19.17 3.18 19.26
C ALA A 49 18.02 2.20 18.99
N LEU A 50 18.33 0.94 18.66
CA LEU A 50 17.29 -0.06 18.37
C LEU A 50 16.48 -0.40 19.62
N ARG A 51 17.14 -0.56 20.78
CA ARG A 51 16.47 -0.78 22.07
C ARG A 51 15.48 0.33 22.39
N ALA A 52 15.88 1.59 22.21
CA ALA A 52 15.02 2.73 22.49
C ALA A 52 13.78 2.76 21.57
N VAL A 53 13.97 2.51 20.27
CA VAL A 53 12.87 2.42 19.29
C VAL A 53 11.94 1.25 19.63
N TRP A 54 12.49 0.08 19.94
CA TRP A 54 11.71 -1.09 20.31
C TRP A 54 10.85 -0.84 21.54
N GLU A 55 11.44 -0.43 22.66
CA GLU A 55 10.71 -0.32 23.94
C GLU A 55 9.70 0.83 23.97
N ASN A 56 10.01 1.97 23.33
CA ASN A 56 9.18 3.17 23.47
C ASN A 56 8.15 3.33 22.34
N ASP A 57 8.45 2.84 21.13
CA ASP A 57 7.62 3.09 19.96
C ASP A 57 7.04 1.79 19.39
N TRP A 58 7.90 0.85 19.01
CA TRP A 58 7.50 -0.31 18.22
C TRP A 58 6.83 -1.42 19.02
N LYS A 59 7.23 -1.67 20.27
CA LYS A 59 6.60 -2.67 21.13
C LYS A 59 5.17 -2.26 21.51
N PRO A 60 4.88 -0.99 21.87
CA PRO A 60 3.51 -0.51 22.01
C PRO A 60 2.70 -0.61 20.71
N ALA A 61 3.25 -0.21 19.57
CA ALA A 61 2.59 -0.33 18.26
C ALA A 61 2.26 -1.79 17.92
N CYS A 62 3.21 -2.70 18.13
CA CYS A 62 3.06 -4.13 17.91
C CYS A 62 1.95 -4.73 18.80
N LYS A 63 1.88 -4.36 20.08
CA LYS A 63 0.81 -4.79 20.98
C LYS A 63 -0.58 -4.34 20.53
N LYS A 64 -0.67 -3.17 19.91
CA LYS A 64 -1.91 -2.63 19.35
C LYS A 64 -2.25 -3.21 17.97
N GLY A 65 -1.34 -3.97 17.35
CA GLY A 65 -1.48 -4.39 15.94
C GLY A 65 -1.48 -3.22 14.97
N SER A 66 -0.92 -2.08 15.38
CA SER A 66 -0.91 -0.84 14.61
C SER A 66 0.23 -0.88 13.58
N HIS A 67 0.15 -0.05 12.53
CA HIS A 67 1.22 0.13 11.55
C HIS A 67 2.58 0.32 12.22
N PRO A 68 3.66 -0.34 11.73
CA PRO A 68 3.73 -1.31 10.62
C PRO A 68 3.47 -2.79 10.99
N PHE A 69 2.96 -3.07 12.19
CA PHE A 69 2.78 -4.40 12.76
C PHE A 69 1.41 -5.02 12.48
N GLN A 70 0.64 -4.49 11.52
CA GLN A 70 -0.65 -5.10 11.17
C GLN A 70 -0.45 -6.56 10.76
N ASP A 71 -1.41 -7.40 11.17
CA ASP A 71 -1.42 -8.85 11.04
C ASP A 71 -0.37 -9.61 11.87
N GLY A 72 0.50 -8.91 12.60
CA GLY A 72 1.54 -9.51 13.44
C GLY A 72 1.08 -9.74 14.89
N ARG A 73 1.89 -10.50 15.65
CA ARG A 73 1.72 -10.68 17.11
C ARG A 73 3.01 -10.40 17.84
N LEU A 74 2.94 -9.90 19.07
CA LEU A 74 4.13 -9.58 19.88
C LEU A 74 5.11 -10.75 19.98
N GLU A 75 4.60 -11.98 20.17
CA GLU A 75 5.43 -13.19 20.26
C GLU A 75 6.27 -13.47 19.01
N ASP A 76 5.91 -12.91 17.85
CA ASP A 76 6.67 -13.06 16.61
C ASP A 76 7.85 -12.09 16.50
N PHE A 77 7.87 -11.03 17.32
CA PHE A 77 8.86 -9.95 17.23
C PHE A 77 9.78 -9.89 18.44
N GLU A 78 9.24 -10.10 19.65
CA GLU A 78 10.00 -9.90 20.89
C GLU A 78 11.31 -10.70 20.92
N PRO A 79 11.35 -12.00 20.57
CA PRO A 79 12.61 -12.75 20.53
C PRO A 79 13.63 -12.19 19.53
N ILE A 80 13.16 -11.70 18.37
CA ILE A 80 14.03 -11.15 17.32
C ILE A 80 14.70 -9.87 17.82
N PHE A 81 13.92 -8.97 18.45
CA PHE A 81 14.47 -7.73 18.99
C PHE A 81 15.40 -7.99 20.16
N ASP A 82 15.09 -8.95 21.03
CA ASP A 82 15.97 -9.34 22.13
C ASP A 82 17.34 -9.81 21.58
N ASP A 83 17.34 -10.69 20.57
CA ASP A 83 18.56 -11.18 19.91
C ASP A 83 19.35 -10.05 19.23
N LEU A 84 18.68 -9.16 18.49
CA LEU A 84 19.32 -8.00 17.84
C LEU A 84 19.96 -7.06 18.85
N ILE A 85 19.27 -6.81 19.97
CA ILE A 85 19.74 -5.93 21.03
C ILE A 85 20.92 -6.56 21.78
N GLU A 86 20.89 -7.86 22.06
CA GLU A 86 22.00 -8.59 22.67
C GLU A 86 23.22 -8.63 21.74
N ALA A 87 23.02 -8.83 20.44
CA ALA A 87 24.06 -8.84 19.43
C ALA A 87 24.57 -7.44 19.02
N HIS A 88 24.03 -6.37 19.60
CA HIS A 88 24.35 -4.98 19.26
C HIS A 88 24.17 -4.62 17.77
N VAL A 89 23.15 -5.20 17.13
CA VAL A 89 22.77 -4.88 15.74
C VAL A 89 21.83 -3.69 15.76
N ASP A 90 22.38 -2.48 15.86
CA ASP A 90 21.62 -1.23 15.95
C ASP A 90 21.27 -0.59 14.59
N ASP A 91 21.86 -1.08 13.50
CA ASP A 91 21.69 -0.50 12.16
C ASP A 91 20.59 -1.21 11.36
N PRO A 92 19.39 -0.61 11.19
CA PRO A 92 18.29 -1.22 10.42
C PRO A 92 18.57 -1.25 8.90
N THR A 93 19.62 -0.56 8.44
CA THR A 93 20.06 -0.64 7.04
C THR A 93 20.91 -1.88 6.75
N SER A 94 21.44 -2.50 7.81
CA SER A 94 22.34 -3.64 7.69
C SER A 94 21.64 -4.91 7.17
N PRO A 95 22.34 -5.75 6.38
CA PRO A 95 21.88 -7.10 6.07
C PRO A 95 21.63 -7.94 7.32
N GLU A 96 22.47 -7.79 8.35
CA GLU A 96 22.39 -8.52 9.63
C GLU A 96 21.04 -8.29 10.32
N TYR A 97 20.58 -7.03 10.35
CA TYR A 97 19.26 -6.69 10.85
C TYR A 97 18.18 -7.47 10.10
N THR A 98 18.19 -7.44 8.75
CA THR A 98 17.17 -8.12 7.93
C THR A 98 17.20 -9.63 8.13
N LEU A 99 18.40 -10.22 8.23
CA LEU A 99 18.60 -11.67 8.39
C LEU A 99 17.98 -12.20 9.69
N ALA A 100 18.00 -11.42 10.77
CA ALA A 100 17.44 -11.83 12.06
C ALA A 100 15.94 -12.18 11.99
N PHE A 101 15.20 -11.56 11.06
CA PHE A 101 13.76 -11.80 10.90
C PHE A 101 13.43 -13.00 10.01
N LEU A 102 14.34 -13.40 9.11
CA LEU A 102 14.03 -14.40 8.08
C LEU A 102 13.71 -15.78 8.67
N SER A 103 14.41 -16.17 9.73
CA SER A 103 14.19 -17.47 10.40
C SER A 103 12.78 -17.57 10.94
N ARG A 104 12.32 -16.54 11.66
CA ARG A 104 10.97 -16.53 12.25
C ARG A 104 9.88 -16.51 11.17
N ALA A 105 10.07 -15.73 10.11
CA ALA A 105 9.14 -15.74 8.97
C ALA A 105 9.07 -17.12 8.30
N GLN A 106 10.20 -17.83 8.19
CA GLN A 106 10.24 -19.18 7.63
C GLN A 106 9.52 -20.19 8.53
N GLU A 107 9.73 -20.14 9.85
CA GLU A 107 9.01 -20.99 10.81
C GLU A 107 7.50 -20.81 10.70
N LEU A 108 7.02 -19.57 10.76
CA LEU A 108 5.60 -19.25 10.59
C LEU A 108 5.05 -19.76 9.26
N SER A 109 5.83 -19.66 8.17
CA SER A 109 5.42 -20.19 6.87
C SER A 109 5.30 -21.72 6.87
N LEU A 110 6.18 -22.44 7.57
CA LEU A 110 6.11 -23.89 7.68
C LEU A 110 4.91 -24.32 8.54
N GLU A 111 4.67 -23.62 9.65
CA GLU A 111 3.48 -23.82 10.48
C GLU A 111 2.19 -23.60 9.67
N ALA A 112 2.18 -22.61 8.77
CA ALA A 112 1.06 -22.34 7.87
C ALA A 112 0.82 -23.48 6.87
N GLU A 113 1.90 -24.04 6.28
CA GLU A 113 1.80 -25.20 5.39
C GLU A 113 1.26 -26.44 6.14
N ASP A 114 1.71 -26.67 7.38
CA ASP A 114 1.22 -27.75 8.22
C ASP A 114 -0.26 -27.58 8.58
N ALA A 115 -0.68 -26.35 8.92
CA ALA A 115 -2.10 -26.03 9.16
C ALA A 115 -2.94 -26.30 7.90
N LEU A 116 -2.45 -25.87 6.74
CA LEU A 116 -3.12 -26.08 5.45
C LEU A 116 -3.24 -27.57 5.11
N ALA A 117 -2.19 -28.36 5.35
CA ALA A 117 -2.18 -29.81 5.14
C ALA A 117 -3.20 -30.55 6.04
N ARG A 118 -3.49 -30.01 7.23
CA ARG A 118 -4.56 -30.50 8.12
C ARG A 118 -5.96 -30.00 7.75
N GLY A 119 -6.08 -29.15 6.72
CA GLY A 119 -7.35 -28.57 6.28
C GLY A 119 -7.75 -27.30 7.03
N ASP A 120 -6.91 -26.77 7.91
CA ASP A 120 -7.18 -25.54 8.66
C ASP A 120 -6.75 -24.31 7.85
N ARG A 121 -7.61 -23.91 6.92
CA ARG A 121 -7.38 -22.78 6.01
C ARG A 121 -7.32 -21.44 6.74
N GLY A 122 -8.07 -21.29 7.83
CA GLY A 122 -8.11 -20.06 8.62
C GLY A 122 -6.78 -19.81 9.31
N LEU A 123 -6.31 -20.82 10.06
CA LEU A 123 -5.01 -20.76 10.73
C LEU A 123 -3.86 -20.62 9.73
N ALA A 124 -3.90 -21.33 8.60
CA ALA A 124 -2.88 -21.19 7.56
C ALA A 124 -2.79 -19.76 7.03
N SER A 125 -3.94 -19.14 6.72
CA SER A 125 -3.96 -17.74 6.27
C SER A 125 -3.40 -16.80 7.33
N GLU A 126 -3.78 -16.98 8.59
CA GLU A 126 -3.30 -16.15 9.69
C GLU A 126 -1.78 -16.24 9.86
N LEU A 127 -1.23 -17.46 9.86
CA LEU A 127 0.22 -17.68 9.99
C LEU A 127 1.01 -17.10 8.82
N TYR A 128 0.49 -17.19 7.59
CA TYR A 128 1.10 -16.51 6.44
C TYR A 128 1.12 -14.99 6.60
N LEU A 129 0.03 -14.38 7.10
CA LEU A 129 -0.04 -12.94 7.32
C LEU A 129 0.90 -12.49 8.45
N ARG A 130 1.01 -13.26 9.53
CA ARG A 130 2.00 -13.04 10.60
C ARG A 130 3.43 -13.07 10.05
N ALA A 131 3.75 -14.05 9.20
CA ALA A 131 5.04 -14.11 8.53
C ALA A 131 5.28 -12.88 7.61
N CYS A 132 4.24 -12.38 6.94
CA CYS A 132 4.33 -11.15 6.17
C CYS A 132 4.63 -9.94 7.05
N ALA A 133 4.00 -9.84 8.23
CA ALA A 133 4.26 -8.76 9.18
C ALA A 133 5.72 -8.79 9.67
N VAL A 134 6.26 -9.96 9.99
CA VAL A 134 7.69 -10.13 10.33
C VAL A 134 8.60 -9.63 9.22
N LEU A 135 8.35 -10.02 7.97
CA LEU A 135 9.15 -9.58 6.81
C LEU A 135 9.00 -8.09 6.50
N ARG A 136 7.84 -7.49 6.82
CA ARG A 136 7.62 -6.05 6.64
C ARG A 136 8.55 -5.23 7.53
N ILE A 137 8.73 -5.65 8.78
CA ILE A 137 9.65 -5.02 9.73
C ILE A 137 11.11 -5.26 9.34
N ALA A 138 11.42 -6.46 8.84
CA ALA A 138 12.76 -6.83 8.37
C ALA A 138 13.31 -5.89 7.29
N ARG A 139 12.42 -5.28 6.48
CA ARG A 139 12.79 -4.43 5.34
C ARG A 139 12.95 -2.96 5.69
N LEU A 140 12.58 -2.53 6.89
CA LEU A 140 12.74 -1.13 7.29
C LEU A 140 14.23 -0.74 7.43
N PRO A 141 14.66 0.47 7.01
CA PRO A 141 13.95 1.39 6.12
C PRO A 141 13.93 0.85 4.67
N ARG A 142 12.82 1.08 3.96
CA ARG A 142 12.58 0.51 2.62
C ARG A 142 13.25 1.27 1.48
N SER A 143 13.75 2.48 1.74
CA SER A 143 14.46 3.31 0.75
C SER A 143 15.69 2.62 0.14
N GLN A 144 16.25 1.62 0.82
CA GLN A 144 17.44 0.88 0.37
C GLN A 144 17.13 -0.55 -0.08
N GLU A 145 15.85 -0.92 -0.18
CA GLU A 145 15.47 -2.27 -0.55
C GLU A 145 16.05 -2.67 -1.91
N LYS A 146 16.03 -1.76 -2.89
CA LYS A 146 16.58 -2.02 -4.22
C LYS A 146 18.11 -2.18 -4.22
N GLU A 147 18.81 -1.68 -3.20
CA GLU A 147 20.27 -1.73 -3.09
C GLU A 147 20.76 -2.91 -2.24
N CYS A 148 19.89 -3.51 -1.42
CA CYS A 148 20.21 -4.62 -0.52
C CYS A 148 19.52 -5.93 -0.96
N SER A 149 20.29 -6.87 -1.49
CA SER A 149 19.78 -8.17 -1.97
C SER A 149 19.04 -8.98 -0.90
N VAL A 150 19.40 -8.83 0.38
CA VAL A 150 18.71 -9.50 1.50
C VAL A 150 17.31 -8.90 1.70
N LYS A 151 17.17 -7.57 1.62
CA LYS A 151 15.85 -6.91 1.69
C LYS A 151 15.00 -7.24 0.47
N GLN A 152 15.58 -7.31 -0.73
CA GLN A 152 14.87 -7.80 -1.92
C GLN A 152 14.37 -9.23 -1.73
N ARG A 153 15.19 -10.13 -1.17
CA ARG A 153 14.77 -11.50 -0.87
C ARG A 153 13.62 -11.53 0.14
N ALA A 154 13.70 -10.72 1.20
CA ALA A 154 12.62 -10.58 2.16
C ALA A 154 11.33 -10.07 1.48
N TRP A 155 11.45 -9.13 0.54
CA TRP A 155 10.31 -8.59 -0.21
C TRP A 155 9.63 -9.65 -1.09
N GLN A 156 10.42 -10.38 -1.88
CA GLN A 156 9.87 -11.47 -2.70
C GLN A 156 9.22 -12.55 -1.83
N PHE A 157 9.83 -12.88 -0.70
CA PHE A 157 9.27 -13.85 0.23
C PHE A 157 7.94 -13.35 0.81
N GLN A 158 7.88 -12.09 1.25
CA GLN A 158 6.67 -11.48 1.80
C GLN A 158 5.52 -11.51 0.80
N LYS A 159 5.74 -11.06 -0.44
CA LYS A 159 4.72 -11.12 -1.50
C LYS A 159 4.22 -12.55 -1.74
N SER A 160 5.14 -13.52 -1.77
CA SER A 160 4.77 -14.91 -2.01
C SER A 160 3.86 -15.46 -0.90
N LEU A 161 4.13 -15.12 0.37
CA LEU A 161 3.32 -15.54 1.51
C LEU A 161 1.98 -14.81 1.53
N TYR A 162 1.97 -13.51 1.20
CA TYR A 162 0.73 -12.74 1.11
C TYR A 162 -0.21 -13.29 0.04
N LEU A 163 0.31 -13.68 -1.12
CA LEU A 163 -0.46 -14.35 -2.16
C LEU A 163 -0.96 -15.73 -1.72
N LYS A 164 -0.17 -16.50 -0.95
CA LYS A 164 -0.63 -17.77 -0.37
C LYS A 164 -1.78 -17.55 0.61
N ALA A 165 -1.67 -16.60 1.53
CA ALA A 165 -2.76 -16.21 2.42
C ALA A 165 -4.01 -15.80 1.64
N GLY A 166 -3.80 -14.90 0.67
CA GLY A 166 -4.85 -14.28 -0.11
C GLY A 166 -5.68 -15.25 -0.93
N LYS A 167 -5.07 -16.32 -1.44
CA LYS A 167 -5.75 -17.42 -2.15
C LYS A 167 -6.66 -18.26 -1.25
N LEU A 168 -6.51 -18.18 0.07
CA LEU A 168 -7.33 -18.96 1.00
C LEU A 168 -8.65 -18.27 1.35
N TRP A 169 -8.79 -16.98 1.05
CA TRP A 169 -9.95 -16.16 1.38
C TRP A 169 -11.18 -16.45 0.52
N HIS A 170 -12.35 -16.04 1.01
CA HIS A 170 -13.62 -16.17 0.28
C HIS A 170 -13.66 -15.33 -1.00
N SER A 171 -13.23 -14.07 -0.91
CA SER A 171 -12.87 -13.22 -2.05
C SER A 171 -11.35 -13.30 -2.23
N PRO A 172 -10.85 -14.17 -3.13
CA PRO A 172 -9.43 -14.44 -3.25
C PRO A 172 -8.66 -13.20 -3.69
N LEU A 173 -7.40 -13.14 -3.28
CA LEU A 173 -6.44 -12.16 -3.78
C LEU A 173 -5.84 -12.66 -5.10
N GLU A 174 -5.95 -11.85 -6.15
CA GLU A 174 -5.32 -12.09 -7.44
C GLU A 174 -4.23 -11.06 -7.70
N GLU A 175 -3.07 -11.50 -8.19
CA GLU A 175 -2.05 -10.60 -8.75
C GLU A 175 -2.27 -10.48 -10.26
N VAL A 176 -2.47 -9.25 -10.71
CA VAL A 176 -2.59 -8.95 -12.14
C VAL A 176 -1.41 -8.08 -12.54
N ILE A 177 -0.74 -8.46 -13.61
CA ILE A 177 0.42 -7.73 -14.14
C ILE A 177 0.04 -7.06 -15.46
N ILE A 178 -0.24 -5.77 -15.42
CA ILE A 178 -0.79 -5.00 -16.55
C ILE A 178 0.32 -4.28 -17.34
N PRO A 179 0.15 -4.01 -18.64
CA PRO A 179 1.10 -3.19 -19.39
C PRO A 179 0.98 -1.70 -19.01
N HIS A 180 2.12 -1.03 -18.81
CA HIS A 180 2.18 0.42 -18.66
C HIS A 180 2.10 1.11 -20.04
N ILE A 181 0.88 1.28 -20.56
CA ILE A 181 0.65 1.78 -21.93
C ILE A 181 0.94 3.28 -22.10
N HIS A 182 0.89 4.05 -21.00
CA HIS A 182 1.24 5.48 -20.96
C HIS A 182 2.63 5.73 -20.37
N ASP A 183 3.54 4.76 -20.44
CA ASP A 183 4.93 4.98 -20.06
C ASP A 183 5.59 5.94 -21.05
N ILE A 184 5.97 7.13 -20.58
CA ILE A 184 6.56 8.20 -21.39
C ILE A 184 7.80 7.72 -22.15
N LYS A 185 8.57 6.80 -21.58
CA LYS A 185 9.79 6.26 -22.22
C LYS A 185 9.48 5.35 -23.42
N THR A 186 8.30 4.72 -23.45
CA THR A 186 7.91 3.76 -24.50
C THR A 186 6.69 4.19 -25.32
N GLN A 187 6.09 5.34 -25.02
CA GLN A 187 4.88 5.84 -25.69
C GLN A 187 5.13 6.21 -27.16
N ASP A 188 6.25 6.90 -27.44
CA ASP A 188 6.63 7.37 -28.78
C ASP A 188 7.46 6.36 -29.59
N CYS A 189 7.67 5.16 -29.04
CA CYS A 189 8.39 4.13 -29.77
C CYS A 189 7.51 3.62 -30.92
N ASP A 190 7.82 4.08 -32.13
CA ASP A 190 7.06 3.84 -33.35
C ASP A 190 6.96 2.33 -33.66
N VAL A 191 5.79 1.74 -33.38
CA VAL A 191 5.50 0.29 -33.51
C VAL A 191 5.61 -0.16 -34.97
N TYR A 192 5.48 0.76 -35.93
CA TYR A 192 5.46 0.46 -37.35
C TYR A 192 6.84 0.43 -38.04
N ASN A 193 7.86 1.08 -37.46
CA ASN A 193 9.18 1.24 -38.10
C ASN A 193 10.37 0.70 -37.31
N SER A 194 10.15 0.20 -36.08
CA SER A 194 11.23 -0.39 -35.28
C SER A 194 11.30 -1.91 -35.48
N ARG A 195 12.46 -2.42 -35.91
CA ARG A 195 12.80 -3.86 -35.87
C ARG A 195 12.98 -4.40 -34.44
N THR A 196 12.82 -3.54 -33.44
CA THR A 196 13.06 -3.81 -32.04
C THR A 196 11.72 -3.96 -31.33
N ARG A 197 11.47 -5.13 -30.73
CA ARG A 197 10.26 -5.37 -29.93
C ARG A 197 10.28 -4.43 -28.72
N ILE A 198 9.38 -3.45 -28.67
CA ILE A 198 9.22 -2.57 -27.53
C ILE A 198 8.61 -3.38 -26.39
N VAL A 199 9.40 -3.62 -25.34
CA VAL A 199 8.92 -4.25 -24.11
C VAL A 199 8.44 -3.13 -23.20
N ARG A 200 7.13 -3.01 -23.02
CA ARG A 200 6.57 -2.02 -22.09
C ARG A 200 6.81 -2.48 -20.65
N PRO A 201 7.12 -1.56 -19.72
CA PRO A 201 7.12 -1.87 -18.30
C PRO A 201 5.77 -2.44 -17.86
N ARG A 202 5.80 -3.22 -16.79
CA ARG A 202 4.62 -3.91 -16.27
C ARG A 202 4.28 -3.40 -14.87
N ILE A 203 3.00 -3.14 -14.62
CA ILE A 203 2.49 -2.64 -13.34
C ILE A 203 1.82 -3.82 -12.63
N PRO A 204 2.36 -4.28 -11.49
CA PRO A 204 1.71 -5.27 -10.66
C PRO A 204 0.59 -4.64 -9.82
N LEU A 205 -0.57 -5.29 -9.81
CA LEU A 205 -1.76 -4.91 -9.08
C LEU A 205 -2.24 -6.08 -8.24
N TYR A 206 -2.77 -5.79 -7.05
CA TYR A 206 -3.57 -6.76 -6.31
C TYR A 206 -5.05 -6.45 -6.44
N VAL A 207 -5.83 -7.46 -6.79
CA VAL A 207 -7.25 -7.33 -7.09
C VAL A 207 -8.05 -8.28 -6.21
N ARG A 208 -9.13 -7.76 -5.63
CA ARG A 208 -10.15 -8.56 -4.94
C ARG A 208 -11.52 -8.09 -5.37
N LEU A 209 -12.42 -9.02 -5.64
CA LEU A 209 -13.78 -8.73 -6.07
C LEU A 209 -14.79 -9.26 -5.04
N PRO A 210 -15.92 -8.57 -4.84
CA PRO A 210 -16.98 -9.04 -3.96
C PRO A 210 -17.64 -10.29 -4.53
N ALA A 211 -18.25 -11.10 -3.66
CA ALA A 211 -18.90 -12.36 -4.04
C ALA A 211 -19.96 -12.15 -5.14
N GLU A 212 -20.75 -11.09 -5.06
CA GLU A 212 -21.75 -10.74 -6.08
C GLU A 212 -21.14 -10.60 -7.50
N THR A 213 -19.95 -10.03 -7.60
CA THR A 213 -19.23 -9.89 -8.87
C THR A 213 -18.65 -11.23 -9.33
N LEU A 214 -18.04 -11.98 -8.41
CA LEU A 214 -17.42 -13.28 -8.73
C LEU A 214 -18.44 -14.33 -9.14
N ASP A 215 -19.57 -14.41 -8.43
CA ASP A 215 -20.56 -15.48 -8.60
C ASP A 215 -21.57 -15.16 -9.71
N PHE A 216 -21.92 -13.89 -9.89
CA PHE A 216 -22.99 -13.47 -10.82
C PHE A 216 -22.53 -12.54 -11.94
N GLY A 217 -21.26 -12.14 -11.98
CA GLY A 217 -20.73 -11.25 -13.02
C GLY A 217 -21.28 -9.83 -12.99
N ARG A 218 -21.80 -9.37 -11.84
CA ARG A 218 -22.28 -8.00 -11.65
C ARG A 218 -21.10 -7.04 -11.55
N THR A 219 -21.22 -5.86 -12.16
CA THR A 219 -20.25 -4.78 -11.93
C THR A 219 -20.31 -4.31 -10.47
N CYS A 220 -19.18 -3.93 -9.91
CA CYS A 220 -19.11 -3.38 -8.55
C CYS A 220 -18.48 -1.98 -8.54
N PRO A 221 -18.87 -1.09 -7.60
CA PRO A 221 -18.04 0.04 -7.20
C PRO A 221 -16.64 -0.44 -6.81
N ALA A 222 -15.63 0.43 -6.90
CA ALA A 222 -14.25 0.01 -6.62
C ALA A 222 -13.47 1.05 -5.82
N VAL A 223 -12.61 0.57 -4.93
CA VAL A 223 -11.57 1.34 -4.26
C VAL A 223 -10.24 1.04 -4.92
N LEU A 224 -9.63 2.06 -5.54
CA LEU A 224 -8.23 2.06 -5.95
C LEU A 224 -7.38 2.54 -4.77
N ILE A 225 -6.75 1.59 -4.07
CA ILE A 225 -5.86 1.84 -2.95
C ILE A 225 -4.47 2.19 -3.49
N VAL A 226 -4.04 3.43 -3.24
CA VAL A 226 -2.74 3.97 -3.62
C VAL A 226 -1.76 3.73 -2.46
N SER A 227 -1.00 2.64 -2.59
CA SER A 227 -0.05 2.17 -1.59
C SER A 227 1.28 2.93 -1.67
N GLY A 228 1.65 3.61 -0.58
CA GLY A 228 2.88 4.40 -0.51
C GLY A 228 4.16 3.57 -0.38
N ASP A 229 4.05 2.32 0.08
CA ASP A 229 5.20 1.63 0.65
C ASP A 229 5.15 0.09 0.54
N ASP A 230 3.97 -0.54 0.64
CA ASP A 230 3.82 -2.00 0.58
C ASP A 230 2.39 -2.45 0.26
N ARG A 231 2.19 -2.98 -0.94
CA ARG A 231 0.87 -3.47 -1.38
C ARG A 231 0.31 -4.66 -0.59
N THR A 232 1.10 -5.30 0.26
CA THR A 232 0.66 -6.42 1.12
C THR A 232 0.13 -5.98 2.48
N ALA A 233 0.10 -4.68 2.79
CA ALA A 233 -0.34 -4.17 4.09
C ALA A 233 -1.85 -3.80 4.16
N HIS A 234 -2.61 -4.08 3.11
CA HIS A 234 -3.99 -3.58 2.93
C HIS A 234 -5.08 -4.63 3.20
N THR A 235 -4.77 -5.69 3.93
CA THR A 235 -5.70 -6.80 4.24
C THR A 235 -7.04 -6.30 4.78
N ARG A 236 -6.96 -5.46 5.82
CA ARG A 236 -8.12 -4.95 6.55
C ARG A 236 -8.94 -3.97 5.73
N GLN A 237 -8.27 -3.03 5.06
CA GLN A 237 -8.92 -2.04 4.18
C GLN A 237 -9.68 -2.74 3.04
N CYS A 238 -9.04 -3.74 2.42
CA CYS A 238 -9.71 -4.55 1.42
C CYS A 238 -10.90 -5.32 2.00
N GLY A 239 -10.78 -5.85 3.22
CA GLY A 239 -11.87 -6.58 3.89
C GLY A 239 -13.09 -5.70 4.15
N GLU A 240 -12.91 -4.45 4.59
CA GLU A 240 -13.99 -3.50 4.80
C GLU A 240 -14.70 -3.13 3.49
N ALA A 241 -13.94 -2.80 2.45
CA ALA A 241 -14.49 -2.49 1.13
C ALA A 241 -15.30 -3.68 0.55
N LEU A 242 -14.78 -4.90 0.64
CA LEU A 242 -15.48 -6.10 0.19
C LEU A 242 -16.77 -6.37 0.95
N ARG A 243 -16.80 -6.12 2.28
CA ARG A 243 -18.02 -6.24 3.10
C ARG A 243 -19.12 -5.26 2.66
N ARG A 244 -18.76 -4.16 2.02
CA ARG A 244 -19.67 -3.16 1.44
C ARG A 244 -20.03 -3.43 -0.01
N GLY A 245 -19.55 -4.54 -0.59
CA GLY A 245 -19.79 -4.91 -1.98
C GLY A 245 -18.91 -4.13 -2.97
N TRP A 246 -17.78 -3.59 -2.52
CA TRP A 246 -16.84 -2.86 -3.38
C TRP A 246 -15.67 -3.77 -3.77
N GLY A 247 -15.23 -3.65 -5.02
CA GLY A 247 -13.97 -4.23 -5.48
C GLY A 247 -12.77 -3.45 -4.94
N CYS A 248 -11.63 -4.11 -4.80
CA CYS A 248 -10.39 -3.51 -4.35
C CYS A 248 -9.33 -3.70 -5.44
N VAL A 249 -8.65 -2.61 -5.79
CA VAL A 249 -7.43 -2.63 -6.61
C VAL A 249 -6.35 -1.93 -5.81
N VAL A 250 -5.24 -2.62 -5.51
CA VAL A 250 -4.10 -2.05 -4.79
C VAL A 250 -2.96 -1.86 -5.77
N ALA A 251 -2.43 -0.64 -5.84
CA ALA A 251 -1.34 -0.25 -6.72
C ALA A 251 -0.30 0.56 -5.94
N GLU A 252 0.97 0.41 -6.30
CA GLU A 252 2.08 1.12 -5.64
C GLU A 252 2.40 2.44 -6.34
N VAL A 253 2.64 3.48 -5.54
CA VAL A 253 3.11 4.78 -6.04
C VAL A 253 4.49 4.68 -6.70
N PRO A 254 4.88 5.64 -7.56
CA PRO A 254 6.24 5.72 -8.06
C PRO A 254 7.31 5.62 -6.96
N GLY A 255 8.30 4.76 -7.18
CA GLY A 255 9.40 4.49 -6.25
C GLY A 255 9.11 3.44 -5.18
N ALA A 256 7.85 3.00 -5.01
CA ALA A 256 7.47 2.00 -4.03
C ALA A 256 7.41 0.59 -4.62
N GLY A 257 7.80 -0.42 -3.82
CA GLY A 257 7.74 -1.84 -4.16
C GLY A 257 8.24 -2.18 -5.57
N ASP A 258 7.39 -2.84 -6.35
CA ASP A 258 7.69 -3.22 -7.73
C ASP A 258 7.11 -2.23 -8.77
N CYS A 259 6.73 -1.01 -8.34
CA CYS A 259 6.26 0.00 -9.28
C CYS A 259 7.34 0.27 -10.35
N PRO A 260 6.99 0.22 -11.65
CA PRO A 260 7.96 0.39 -12.73
C PRO A 260 8.44 1.84 -12.88
N VAL A 261 7.73 2.80 -12.29
CA VAL A 261 8.06 4.23 -12.31
C VAL A 261 8.84 4.57 -11.06
N SER A 262 9.99 5.23 -11.20
CA SER A 262 10.76 5.72 -10.05
C SER A 262 10.20 7.06 -9.53
N ALA A 263 10.43 7.36 -8.24
CA ALA A 263 10.03 8.64 -7.65
C ALA A 263 10.71 9.85 -8.32
N GLU A 264 11.87 9.64 -8.94
CA GLU A 264 12.67 10.69 -9.61
C GLU A 264 12.14 11.07 -10.99
N GLU A 265 11.26 10.26 -11.59
CA GLU A 265 10.69 10.51 -12.92
C GLU A 265 9.64 11.64 -12.94
N GLY A 266 9.20 12.10 -11.76
CA GLY A 266 8.34 13.27 -11.64
C GLY A 266 6.86 13.01 -11.89
N GLY A 267 6.09 14.11 -11.94
CA GLY A 267 4.63 14.08 -11.91
C GLY A 267 3.98 13.50 -13.16
N ASP A 268 4.48 13.81 -14.34
CA ASP A 268 3.87 13.34 -15.60
C ASP A 268 3.98 11.81 -15.74
N ALA A 269 5.11 11.23 -15.30
CA ALA A 269 5.28 9.77 -15.26
C ALA A 269 4.32 9.11 -14.26
N ALA A 270 4.10 9.75 -13.11
CA ALA A 270 3.10 9.32 -12.14
C ALA A 270 1.68 9.35 -12.74
N ASP A 271 1.33 10.42 -13.47
CA ASP A 271 0.02 10.52 -14.11
C ASP A 271 -0.17 9.45 -15.19
N GLY A 272 0.85 9.14 -15.98
CA GLY A 272 0.84 8.04 -16.95
C GLY A 272 0.64 6.67 -16.29
N LEU A 273 1.25 6.43 -15.12
CA LEU A 273 1.04 5.21 -14.34
C LEU A 273 -0.46 5.04 -14.03
N TRP A 274 -1.07 6.09 -13.46
CA TRP A 274 -2.47 6.06 -13.07
C TRP A 274 -3.43 5.98 -14.25
N SER A 275 -3.13 6.65 -15.36
CA SER A 275 -3.87 6.50 -16.62
C SER A 275 -3.86 5.04 -17.10
N SER A 276 -2.73 4.34 -16.98
CA SER A 276 -2.61 2.92 -17.39
C SER A 276 -3.45 2.01 -16.49
N VAL A 277 -3.46 2.26 -15.18
CA VAL A 277 -4.27 1.51 -14.21
C VAL A 277 -5.77 1.74 -14.46
N LEU A 278 -6.20 2.99 -14.61
CA LEU A 278 -7.61 3.32 -14.82
C LEU A 278 -8.13 2.85 -16.19
N ASP A 279 -7.30 2.87 -17.23
CA ASP A 279 -7.64 2.30 -18.54
C ASP A 279 -7.80 0.78 -18.46
N TRP A 280 -6.92 0.10 -17.72
CA TRP A 280 -7.05 -1.32 -17.46
C TRP A 280 -8.34 -1.63 -16.67
N MET A 281 -8.62 -0.90 -15.59
CA MET A 281 -9.86 -1.08 -14.81
C MET A 281 -11.11 -0.96 -15.70
N LYS A 282 -11.15 0.08 -16.55
CA LYS A 282 -12.23 0.27 -17.53
C LYS A 282 -12.34 -0.90 -18.52
N ALA A 283 -11.20 -1.41 -19.00
CA ALA A 283 -11.15 -2.51 -19.94
C ALA A 283 -11.61 -3.86 -19.33
N MET A 284 -11.47 -4.05 -18.01
CA MET A 284 -11.90 -5.27 -17.34
C MET A 284 -13.42 -5.41 -17.25
N ARG A 285 -14.18 -4.31 -17.32
CA ARG A 285 -15.65 -4.28 -17.33
C ARG A 285 -16.33 -4.92 -16.10
N VAL A 286 -15.58 -5.24 -15.05
CA VAL A 286 -16.09 -5.70 -13.76
C VAL A 286 -16.26 -4.55 -12.77
N PHE A 287 -15.60 -3.43 -13.01
CA PHE A 287 -15.70 -2.22 -12.19
C PHE A 287 -16.71 -1.25 -12.80
N ASP A 288 -17.56 -0.71 -11.95
CA ASP A 288 -18.38 0.45 -12.27
C ASP A 288 -17.50 1.70 -12.24
N MET A 289 -17.10 2.17 -13.43
CA MET A 289 -16.15 3.28 -13.56
C MET A 289 -16.71 4.63 -13.11
N ASP A 290 -18.03 4.78 -12.99
CA ASP A 290 -18.64 5.98 -12.42
C ASP A 290 -18.53 6.00 -10.88
N ARG A 291 -18.22 4.84 -10.29
CA ARG A 291 -18.12 4.59 -8.83
C ARG A 291 -16.76 4.05 -8.44
N VAL A 292 -15.69 4.68 -8.95
CA VAL A 292 -14.31 4.42 -8.54
C VAL A 292 -13.85 5.50 -7.56
N VAL A 293 -13.43 5.11 -6.37
CA VAL A 293 -12.76 5.99 -5.40
C VAL A 293 -11.26 5.72 -5.38
N VAL A 294 -10.46 6.77 -5.26
CA VAL A 294 -9.02 6.65 -5.00
C VAL A 294 -8.77 6.91 -3.52
N TRP A 295 -8.05 6.01 -2.84
CA TRP A 295 -7.77 6.10 -1.41
C TRP A 295 -6.30 5.85 -1.13
N GLY A 296 -5.61 6.76 -0.45
CA GLY A 296 -4.21 6.55 -0.08
C GLY A 296 -3.52 7.78 0.50
N SER A 297 -2.20 7.81 0.35
CA SER A 297 -1.36 8.92 0.79
C SER A 297 -1.73 10.24 0.11
N GLY A 298 -1.89 11.29 0.92
CA GLY A 298 -2.49 12.56 0.52
C GLY A 298 -1.91 13.21 -0.74
N GLU A 299 -0.58 13.24 -0.91
CA GLU A 299 0.03 13.92 -2.06
C GLU A 299 -0.29 13.23 -3.39
N SER A 300 -0.24 11.89 -3.43
CA SER A 300 -0.55 11.12 -4.63
C SER A 300 -2.03 11.18 -4.97
N VAL A 301 -2.89 11.09 -3.95
CA VAL A 301 -4.35 11.14 -4.14
C VAL A 301 -4.82 12.51 -4.58
N VAL A 302 -4.32 13.59 -3.97
CA VAL A 302 -4.65 14.97 -4.36
C VAL A 302 -4.22 15.23 -5.80
N ARG A 303 -3.02 14.77 -6.20
CA ARG A 303 -2.61 14.87 -7.60
C ARG A 303 -3.56 14.13 -8.54
N MET A 304 -3.93 12.89 -8.22
CA MET A 304 -4.88 12.12 -9.03
C MET A 304 -6.26 12.79 -9.11
N ALA A 305 -6.72 13.43 -8.04
CA ALA A 305 -7.96 14.20 -8.06
C ALA A 305 -7.89 15.36 -9.06
N GLY A 306 -6.77 16.08 -9.12
CA GLY A 306 -6.55 17.17 -10.08
C GLY A 306 -6.34 16.69 -11.53
N THR A 307 -5.63 15.56 -11.73
CA THR A 307 -5.25 15.10 -13.10
C THR A 307 -6.22 14.09 -13.70
N HIS A 308 -7.01 13.39 -12.89
CA HIS A 308 -7.92 12.32 -13.32
C HIS A 308 -9.32 12.43 -12.70
N GLY A 309 -9.67 13.52 -12.02
CA GLY A 309 -10.94 13.64 -11.29
C GLY A 309 -12.20 13.45 -12.15
N ASP A 310 -12.12 13.73 -13.45
CA ASP A 310 -13.19 13.50 -14.42
C ASP A 310 -13.50 12.01 -14.65
N ARG A 311 -12.56 11.14 -14.27
CA ARG A 311 -12.66 9.68 -14.35
C ARG A 311 -12.97 9.02 -13.01
N LEU A 312 -13.14 9.81 -11.95
CA LEU A 312 -13.25 9.33 -10.57
C LEU A 312 -14.61 9.71 -9.95
N GLY A 313 -15.14 8.82 -9.12
CA GLY A 313 -16.29 9.08 -8.26
C GLY A 313 -15.94 10.15 -7.23
N CYS A 314 -14.93 9.84 -6.42
CA CYS A 314 -14.39 10.71 -5.36
C CYS A 314 -12.95 10.27 -5.00
N CYS A 315 -12.31 11.01 -4.09
CA CYS A 315 -10.98 10.71 -3.57
C CYS A 315 -10.94 10.82 -2.04
N VAL A 316 -10.14 9.98 -1.38
CA VAL A 316 -9.85 10.00 0.05
C VAL A 316 -8.33 10.15 0.25
N ALA A 317 -7.93 11.36 0.65
CA ALA A 317 -6.53 11.74 0.81
C ALA A 317 -6.15 11.75 2.29
N VAL A 318 -5.26 10.84 2.70
CA VAL A 318 -4.85 10.68 4.10
C VAL A 318 -3.50 11.37 4.34
N PHE A 319 -3.46 12.30 5.30
CA PHE A 319 -2.24 13.00 5.72
C PHE A 319 -1.87 12.66 7.18
N GLY A 320 -0.58 12.47 7.44
CA GLY A 320 -0.05 12.33 8.80
C GLY A 320 0.03 13.65 9.57
N ASP A 321 0.51 13.59 10.82
CA ASP A 321 0.64 14.75 11.72
C ASP A 321 1.58 15.81 11.13
N GLY A 322 1.04 17.01 10.87
CA GLY A 322 1.79 18.14 10.30
C GLY A 322 1.81 18.21 8.76
N GLY A 323 0.99 17.41 8.09
CA GLY A 323 0.82 17.37 6.63
C GLY A 323 -0.03 18.49 6.02
N GLU A 324 -0.35 19.57 6.74
CA GLU A 324 -1.01 20.77 6.19
C GLU A 324 -0.04 21.70 5.43
N GLY A 325 1.10 21.18 4.98
CA GLY A 325 2.04 21.97 4.19
C GLY A 325 1.43 22.29 2.83
N ASP A 326 0.89 23.51 2.70
CA ASP A 326 0.35 24.12 1.48
C ASP A 326 -0.47 23.12 0.62
N LEU A 327 -1.80 23.11 0.80
CA LEU A 327 -2.79 22.51 -0.10
C LEU A 327 -3.37 23.50 -1.16
N PRO A 328 -2.65 24.52 -1.70
CA PRO A 328 -3.24 25.46 -2.66
C PRO A 328 -3.64 24.77 -3.98
N MET A 329 -3.27 23.50 -4.19
CA MET A 329 -3.74 22.70 -5.33
C MET A 329 -5.21 22.24 -5.21
N LEU A 330 -5.84 22.31 -4.04
CA LEU A 330 -7.27 21.96 -3.90
C LEU A 330 -8.20 23.11 -4.30
N ASP A 331 -7.72 24.36 -4.28
CA ASP A 331 -8.47 25.54 -4.71
C ASP A 331 -8.55 25.64 -6.25
N GLU A 332 -7.63 24.99 -6.96
CA GLU A 332 -7.61 24.93 -8.43
C GLU A 332 -8.19 23.61 -8.94
N VAL A 333 -9.48 23.65 -9.25
CA VAL A 333 -10.16 22.74 -10.21
C VAL A 333 -10.03 21.25 -9.86
N VAL A 334 -10.72 20.81 -8.80
CA VAL A 334 -11.01 19.38 -8.66
C VAL A 334 -12.35 19.08 -9.33
N SER A 335 -12.33 18.22 -10.34
CA SER A 335 -13.54 17.73 -11.04
C SER A 335 -14.26 16.61 -10.26
N CYS A 336 -13.77 16.24 -9.08
CA CYS A 336 -14.37 15.26 -8.17
C CYS A 336 -14.32 15.73 -6.70
N SER A 337 -15.15 15.13 -5.86
CA SER A 337 -15.15 15.37 -4.42
C SER A 337 -13.92 14.73 -3.76
N VAL A 338 -13.24 15.47 -2.89
CA VAL A 338 -12.07 14.99 -2.14
C VAL A 338 -12.34 15.10 -0.64
N LEU A 339 -12.20 13.98 0.06
CA LEU A 339 -12.17 13.94 1.52
C LEU A 339 -10.71 13.91 1.98
N VAL A 340 -10.27 14.98 2.61
CA VAL A 340 -8.97 15.04 3.29
C VAL A 340 -9.15 14.55 4.71
N VAL A 341 -8.39 13.51 5.07
CA VAL A 341 -8.38 12.91 6.41
C VAL A 341 -7.07 13.27 7.08
N THR A 342 -7.15 14.02 8.17
CA THR A 342 -5.99 14.34 9.01
C THR A 342 -6.15 13.77 10.41
N GLY A 343 -5.01 13.40 11.00
CA GLY A 343 -4.94 12.93 12.38
C GLY A 343 -4.94 14.05 13.39
N GLY A 344 -5.78 13.94 14.41
CA GLY A 344 -5.65 14.72 15.63
C GLY A 344 -4.73 14.02 16.64
N GLY A 345 -3.41 14.15 16.49
CA GLY A 345 -2.43 13.87 17.54
C GLY A 345 -1.94 12.42 17.70
N GLU A 346 -0.61 12.28 17.71
CA GLU A 346 0.26 11.16 18.16
C GLU A 346 -0.02 9.74 17.62
N SER A 347 -1.10 9.51 16.87
CA SER A 347 -1.54 8.15 16.53
C SER A 347 -2.02 7.96 15.10
N PHE A 348 -2.05 8.98 14.24
CA PHE A 348 -2.67 8.80 12.93
C PHE A 348 -1.74 8.24 11.84
N GLU A 349 -0.42 8.33 12.02
CA GLU A 349 0.50 7.46 11.26
C GLU A 349 0.37 5.99 11.67
N SER A 350 -0.30 5.70 12.81
CA SER A 350 -0.28 4.39 13.45
C SER A 350 -1.33 3.40 12.95
N ASP A 351 -2.38 3.77 12.21
CA ASP A 351 -3.40 2.79 11.77
C ASP A 351 -3.43 2.49 10.27
N GLY A 352 -2.60 3.16 9.46
CA GLY A 352 -2.56 2.96 8.02
C GLY A 352 -3.93 3.23 7.37
N LEU A 353 -4.18 4.49 7.04
CA LEU A 353 -5.35 4.95 6.26
C LEU A 353 -6.70 5.09 7.00
N GLY A 354 -6.70 5.17 8.33
CA GLY A 354 -7.91 5.44 9.12
C GLY A 354 -8.86 4.24 9.14
N MET A 355 -8.45 3.19 9.85
CA MET A 355 -9.19 1.93 9.96
C MET A 355 -10.00 1.88 11.27
N PRO A 356 -11.18 1.22 11.34
CA PRO A 356 -11.92 1.06 12.60
C PRO A 356 -11.11 0.15 13.50
N VAL A 357 -10.96 0.42 14.79
CA VAL A 357 -10.49 -0.60 15.73
C VAL A 357 -11.68 -1.54 16.00
N ASP A 358 -11.44 -2.85 16.09
CA ASP A 358 -12.51 -3.78 16.48
C ASP A 358 -12.62 -3.70 18.01
N ASP A 359 -13.69 -3.08 18.49
CA ASP A 359 -14.01 -2.90 19.91
C ASP A 359 -14.43 -4.26 20.52
N ASP A 360 -13.51 -5.19 20.74
CA ASP A 360 -13.81 -6.44 21.49
C ASP A 360 -13.03 -6.56 22.82
N ASP A 361 -12.07 -5.68 23.07
CA ASP A 361 -11.39 -5.59 24.36
C ASP A 361 -11.75 -4.25 25.01
N GLY A 362 -12.68 -4.26 25.97
CA GLY A 362 -13.19 -3.08 26.67
C GLY A 362 -12.16 -2.32 27.51
N LEU A 363 -11.14 -1.76 26.88
CA LEU A 363 -10.12 -0.90 27.46
C LEU A 363 -9.79 0.27 26.52
N ASP A 364 -10.32 1.42 26.93
CA ASP A 364 -10.00 2.80 26.56
C ASP A 364 -10.43 3.28 25.17
N ASP A 365 -11.57 4.00 25.16
CA ASP A 365 -12.02 4.96 24.14
C ASP A 365 -10.99 6.08 23.97
N GLY A 366 -9.81 5.76 23.44
CA GLY A 366 -8.89 6.75 22.92
C GLY A 366 -9.55 7.43 21.74
N ASP A 367 -10.18 8.58 21.99
CA ASP A 367 -10.78 9.51 21.03
C ASP A 367 -10.01 9.50 19.68
N ASN A 368 -10.45 8.66 18.74
CA ASN A 368 -10.01 8.68 17.35
C ASN A 368 -10.63 9.93 16.70
N ASN A 369 -10.11 11.11 17.06
CA ASN A 369 -10.55 12.39 16.52
C ASN A 369 -9.92 12.60 15.15
N LEU A 370 -10.50 11.97 14.11
CA LEU A 370 -10.18 12.34 12.74
C LEU A 370 -10.77 13.72 12.46
N SER A 371 -9.97 14.57 11.83
CA SER A 371 -10.46 15.78 11.20
C SER A 371 -10.66 15.48 9.72
N LEU A 372 -11.93 15.53 9.28
CA LEU A 372 -12.27 15.37 7.88
C LEU A 372 -12.59 16.73 7.27
N PHE A 373 -12.08 16.97 6.06
CA PHE A 373 -12.33 18.16 5.28
C PHE A 373 -12.78 17.76 3.88
N GLU A 374 -13.96 18.21 3.47
CA GLU A 374 -14.51 17.93 2.15
C GLU A 374 -14.26 19.11 1.19
N TYR A 375 -13.75 18.81 0.00
CA TYR A 375 -13.47 19.73 -1.09
C TYR A 375 -14.19 19.29 -2.38
N GLY A 376 -14.49 20.25 -3.28
CA GLY A 376 -14.94 19.96 -4.65
C GLY A 376 -16.45 19.73 -4.85
N ALA A 377 -17.29 19.90 -3.83
CA ALA A 377 -18.74 19.95 -4.04
C ALA A 377 -19.20 21.38 -4.44
N PRO A 378 -20.08 21.52 -5.45
CA PRO A 378 -20.60 22.83 -5.83
C PRO A 378 -21.34 23.45 -4.63
N ASP A 379 -21.00 24.71 -4.32
CA ASP A 379 -21.55 25.52 -3.21
C ASP A 379 -21.21 25.07 -1.77
N THR A 380 -20.26 24.16 -1.55
CA THR A 380 -19.87 23.75 -0.19
C THR A 380 -18.67 24.53 0.35
N SER A 381 -18.90 25.23 1.46
CA SER A 381 -17.84 25.55 2.43
C SER A 381 -17.18 24.27 2.93
N VAL A 382 -15.87 24.29 3.19
CA VAL A 382 -15.13 23.19 3.86
C VAL A 382 -15.94 22.68 5.07
N VAL A 383 -16.44 21.45 4.98
CA VAL A 383 -17.18 20.83 6.08
C VAL A 383 -16.17 20.13 6.97
N GLN A 384 -16.00 20.65 8.19
CA GLN A 384 -15.17 20.02 9.20
C GLN A 384 -16.00 19.02 10.01
N TYR A 385 -15.50 17.78 10.12
CA TYR A 385 -16.05 16.78 11.02
C TYR A 385 -15.09 16.63 12.21
N PRO A 386 -15.30 17.33 13.34
CA PRO A 386 -14.32 17.40 14.43
C PRO A 386 -14.22 16.13 15.29
N ARG A 387 -15.06 15.13 15.04
CA ARG A 387 -15.10 13.83 15.76
C ARG A 387 -15.56 12.73 14.80
N ALA A 388 -14.74 12.44 13.80
CA ALA A 388 -15.01 11.35 12.88
C ALA A 388 -14.14 10.14 13.23
N ASP A 389 -14.71 8.95 13.12
CA ASP A 389 -13.95 7.71 13.10
C ASP A 389 -13.74 7.26 11.64
N SER A 390 -13.03 6.16 11.47
CA SER A 390 -12.86 5.50 10.17
C SER A 390 -14.18 5.11 9.51
N ARG A 391 -15.22 4.72 10.28
CA ARG A 391 -16.53 4.36 9.73
C ARG A 391 -17.16 5.55 9.02
N ALA A 392 -16.99 6.76 9.55
CA ALA A 392 -17.42 7.99 8.89
C ALA A 392 -16.77 8.19 7.50
N VAL A 393 -15.51 7.79 7.33
CA VAL A 393 -14.82 7.83 6.02
C VAL A 393 -15.49 6.86 5.03
N TYR A 394 -15.73 5.62 5.43
CA TYR A 394 -16.42 4.65 4.58
C TYR A 394 -17.86 5.06 4.27
N ASP A 395 -18.58 5.61 5.23
CA ASP A 395 -19.95 6.08 5.01
C ASP A 395 -19.99 7.29 4.08
N TRP A 396 -18.99 8.17 4.13
CA TRP A 396 -18.82 9.25 3.16
C TRP A 396 -18.59 8.70 1.74
N VAL A 397 -17.69 7.72 1.59
CA VAL A 397 -17.46 7.05 0.30
C VAL A 397 -18.74 6.38 -0.22
N GLY A 398 -19.49 5.69 0.65
CA GLY A 398 -20.75 5.08 0.28
C GLY A 398 -21.78 6.09 -0.24
N LYS A 399 -21.94 7.23 0.45
CA LYS A 399 -22.80 8.32 -0.01
C LYS A 399 -22.35 8.91 -1.34
N ALA A 400 -21.03 9.03 -1.56
CA ALA A 400 -20.48 9.51 -2.82
C ALA A 400 -20.75 8.54 -3.99
N PHE A 401 -20.82 7.23 -3.73
CA PHE A 401 -21.26 6.25 -4.74
C PHE A 401 -22.74 6.31 -5.06
N ASP A 402 -23.58 6.72 -4.10
CA ASP A 402 -25.04 6.81 -4.30
C ASP A 402 -25.49 8.13 -4.95
N SER A 403 -24.64 9.17 -4.95
CA SER A 403 -24.97 10.49 -5.49
C SER A 403 -24.71 10.66 -6.99
N LYS A 404 -24.06 9.68 -7.64
CA LYS A 404 -23.84 9.58 -9.10
C LYS A 404 -24.66 8.40 -9.67
#